data_AF-A0A1V4R400-F1
#
_entry.id   AF-A0A1V4R400-F1
#
_cell.length_a   1.000
_cell.length_b   1.000
_cell.length_c   1.000
_cell.angle_alpha   90.00
_cell.angle_beta   90.00
_cell.angle_gamma   90.00
#
_symmetry.space_group_name_H-M   'P 1'
#
loop_
_entity.id
_entity.type
_entity.pdbx_description
1 polymer ?
#
loop_
_entity_poly.entity_id
_entity_poly.type
_entity_poly.pdbx_seq_one_letter_code
_entity_poly.pdbx_strand_id
1 'polypeptide(L)' 'MITRYKEYEPKIGKGAYVAPTAEVIGRCEIGEDSSIWNGTVIRGDVHFIKIGARTN' A
#
# COMPACT_ATOMS: atom_id res chain seq x y z
N MET A 1 -0.03 9.23 -1.99
CA MET A 1 -1.24 9.33 -1.17
C MET A 1 -1.78 7.94 -0.82
N ILE A 2 -2.48 7.80 0.31
CA ILE A 2 -3.23 6.57 0.65
C ILE A 2 -4.70 6.87 0.37
N THR A 3 -5.31 6.12 -0.53
CA THR A 3 -6.61 6.47 -1.09
C THR A 3 -7.59 5.31 -0.99
N ARG A 4 -8.74 5.57 -0.37
CA ARG A 4 -9.86 4.63 -0.31
C ARG A 4 -10.50 4.45 -1.69
N TYR A 5 -10.87 3.21 -2.03
CA TYR A 5 -11.69 2.90 -3.21
C TYR A 5 -12.91 2.10 -2.79
N LYS A 6 -14.11 2.67 -2.99
CA LYS A 6 -15.38 2.13 -2.48
C LYS A 6 -15.29 1.81 -0.98
N GLU A 7 -15.50 0.56 -0.57
CA GLU A 7 -15.37 0.10 0.81
C GLU A 7 -13.93 -0.24 1.23
N TYR A 8 -12.98 -0.29 0.29
CA TYR A 8 -11.61 -0.75 0.57
C TYR A 8 -10.68 0.39 0.91
N GLU A 9 -10.05 0.27 2.07
CA GLU A 9 -8.98 1.15 2.53
C GLU A 9 -7.67 0.34 2.60
N PRO A 10 -6.55 0.86 2.08
CA PRO A 10 -5.26 0.20 2.21
C PRO A 10 -4.88 -0.03 3.67
N LYS A 11 -4.42 -1.24 3.98
CA LYS A 11 -3.88 -1.58 5.30
C LYS A 11 -2.37 -1.46 5.28
N ILE A 12 -1.84 -0.62 6.17
CA ILE A 12 -0.40 -0.38 6.29
C ILE A 12 0.08 -1.05 7.58
N GLY A 13 1.02 -1.99 7.44
CA GLY A 13 1.64 -2.68 8.56
C GLY A 13 2.44 -1.73 9.46
N LYS A 14 2.63 -2.13 10.72
CA LYS A 14 3.46 -1.39 11.66
C LYS A 14 4.88 -1.25 11.10
N GLY A 15 5.47 -0.07 11.25
CA GLY A 15 6.83 0.22 10.79
C GLY A 15 6.99 0.32 9.27
N ALA A 16 5.92 0.08 8.49
CA ALA A 16 5.99 0.21 7.05
C ALA A 16 6.16 1.69 6.65
N TYR A 17 7.06 1.93 5.70
CA TYR A 17 7.33 3.23 5.13
C TYR A 17 6.57 3.37 3.81
N VAL A 18 5.81 4.45 3.65
CA VAL A 18 5.22 4.84 2.38
C VAL A 18 5.71 6.23 2.05
N ALA A 19 6.49 6.36 0.98
CA ALA A 19 7.03 7.65 0.55
C ALA A 19 5.88 8.63 0.26
N PRO A 20 6.04 9.94 0.54
CA PRO A 20 4.98 10.93 0.33
C PRO A 20 4.43 10.97 -1.10
N THR A 21 5.25 10.64 -2.09
CA THR A 21 4.91 10.64 -3.52
C THR A 21 4.39 9.29 -4.03
N ALA A 22 4.36 8.24 -3.21
CA ALA A 22 3.84 6.93 -3.59
C ALA A 22 2.32 6.88 -3.46
N GLU A 23 1.64 6.19 -4.37
CA GLU A 23 0.18 6.01 -4.38
C GLU A 23 -0.20 4.58 -3.98
N VAL A 24 -1.07 4.43 -2.97
CA VAL A 24 -1.64 3.14 -2.55
C VAL A 24 -3.17 3.27 -2.52
N ILE A 25 -3.86 2.53 -3.39
CA ILE A 25 -5.27 2.74 -3.70
C ILE A 25 -6.05 1.44 -3.55
N GLY A 26 -7.14 1.47 -2.77
CA GLY A 26 -8.12 0.38 -2.69
C GLY A 26 -7.69 -0.82 -1.84
N ARG A 27 -7.97 -2.04 -2.30
CA ARG A 27 -7.80 -3.29 -1.53
C ARG A 27 -6.35 -3.74 -1.50
N CYS A 28 -5.51 -2.98 -0.80
CA CYS A 28 -4.08 -3.22 -0.66
C CYS A 28 -3.72 -3.56 0.79
N GLU A 29 -2.84 -4.54 0.98
CA GLU A 29 -2.23 -4.85 2.29
C GLU A 29 -0.71 -4.76 2.17
N ILE A 30 -0.09 -3.85 2.93
CA ILE A 30 1.36 -3.67 3.01
C ILE A 30 1.85 -4.29 4.33
N GLY A 31 2.73 -5.27 4.27
CA GLY A 31 3.26 -5.95 5.44
C GLY A 31 4.12 -5.07 6.35
N GLU A 32 4.34 -5.55 7.57
CA GLU A 32 5.18 -4.89 8.58
C GLU A 32 6.61 -4.66 8.07
N ASP A 33 7.19 -3.52 8.44
CA ASP A 33 8.56 -3.11 8.08
C ASP A 33 8.88 -3.16 6.57
N SER A 34 7.85 -3.06 5.71
CA SER A 34 8.00 -2.93 4.25
C SER A 34 8.16 -1.47 3.83
N SER A 35 8.73 -1.22 2.65
CA SER A 35 9.00 0.14 2.16
C SER A 35 8.46 0.34 0.76
N ILE A 36 7.62 1.35 0.55
CA ILE A 36 7.10 1.76 -0.75
C ILE A 36 7.76 3.08 -1.13
N TRP A 37 8.54 3.07 -2.21
CA TRP A 37 9.39 4.20 -2.59
C TRP A 37 8.74 5.17 -3.58
N ASN A 38 9.39 6.32 -3.73
CA ASN A 38 8.90 7.45 -4.51
C ASN A 38 8.42 7.06 -5.92
N GLY A 39 7.26 7.57 -6.33
CA GLY A 39 6.65 7.31 -7.63
C GLY A 39 6.00 5.93 -7.81
N THR A 40 6.06 5.04 -6.81
CA THR A 40 5.38 3.74 -6.87
C THR A 40 3.86 3.91 -6.87
N VAL A 41 3.16 3.13 -7.69
CA VAL A 41 1.69 3.06 -7.70
C VAL A 41 1.23 1.64 -7.43
N ILE A 42 0.49 1.44 -6.35
CA ILE A 42 -0.13 0.18 -5.96
C ILE A 42 -1.65 0.38 -6.01
N ARG A 43 -2.30 -0.23 -7.01
CA ARG A 43 -3.73 -0.02 -7.26
C ARG A 43 -4.49 -1.34 -7.23
N GLY A 44 -5.15 -1.60 -6.10
CA GLY A 44 -6.02 -2.75 -5.88
C GLY A 44 -7.50 -2.39 -6.04
N ASP A 45 -7.89 -1.92 -7.23
CA ASP A 45 -9.26 -1.48 -7.54
C ASP A 45 -10.12 -2.55 -8.24
N VAL A 46 -9.49 -3.48 -8.97
CA VAL A 46 -10.14 -4.67 -9.56
C VAL A 46 -10.01 -5.89 -8.64
N HIS A 47 -8.82 -6.13 -8.10
CA HIS A 47 -8.54 -7.24 -7.19
C HIS A 47 -7.64 -6.78 -6.04
N PHE A 48 -7.42 -7.66 -5.06
CA PHE A 48 -6.54 -7.34 -3.94
C PHE A 48 -5.06 -7.39 -4.33
N ILE A 49 -4.24 -6.60 -3.65
CA ILE A 49 -2.78 -6.70 -3.65
C ILE A 49 -2.31 -6.95 -2.22
N LYS A 50 -1.40 -7.91 -2.04
CA LYS A 50 -0.77 -8.20 -0.75
C LYS A 50 0.75 -8.21 -0.89
N ILE A 51 1.40 -7.30 -0.17
CA ILE A 51 2.85 -7.23 -0.03
C ILE A 51 3.22 -7.82 1.34
N GLY A 52 4.18 -8.74 1.34
CA GLY A 52 4.65 -9.40 2.56
C GLY A 52 5.36 -8.45 3.52
N ALA A 53 5.71 -8.96 4.70
CA ALA A 53 6.55 -8.21 5.65
C ALA A 53 7.99 -8.10 5.14
N ARG A 54 8.68 -7.01 5.48
CA ARG A 54 10.08 -6.73 5.15
C ARG A 54 10.37 -6.82 3.64
N THR A 55 9.44 -6.32 2.83
CA THR A 55 9.56 -6.24 1.37
C THR A 55 9.81 -4.79 0.95
N ASN A 56 10.66 -4.60 -0.06
CA ASN A 56 11.01 -3.31 -0.64
C ASN A 56 10.67 -3.33 -2.13
#